data_AF-A0A3S1HYR8-F1
#
_entry.id   AF-A0A3S1HYR8-F1
#
_cell.length_a   1.000
_cell.length_b   1.000
_cell.length_c   1.000
_cell.angle_alpha   90.00
_cell.angle_beta   90.00
_cell.angle_gamma   90.00
#
_symmetry.space_group_name_H-M   'P 1'
#
loop_
_entity.id
_entity.type
_entity.pdbx_description
1 polymer ?
#
loop_
_entity_poly.entity_id
_entity_poly.type
_entity_poly.pdbx_seq_one_letter_code
_entity_poly.pdbx_strand_id
1 'polypeptide(L)' 'GVTDDLTGRFSAVDLVRVASAALGGQGGGGRPDMAQAGGPDASKAENAIAAVKAALEAA' A
#
# COMPACT_ATOMS: atom_id res chain seq x y z
N GLY A 1 -4.64 -8.02 -3.79
CA GLY A 1 -5.75 -7.61 -2.92
C GLY A 1 -5.60 -8.29 -1.58
N VAL A 2 -6.27 -7.77 -0.56
CA VAL A 2 -6.44 -8.40 0.75
C VAL A 2 -7.64 -9.35 0.65
N THR A 3 -7.50 -10.57 1.15
CA THR A 3 -8.58 -11.57 1.17
C THR A 3 -9.62 -11.24 2.24
N ASP A 4 -10.87 -11.70 2.05
CA ASP A 4 -12.00 -11.33 2.92
C ASP A 4 -11.74 -11.58 4.41
N ASP A 5 -11.07 -12.69 4.75
CA ASP A 5 -10.69 -13.07 6.12
C ASP A 5 -9.67 -12.13 6.77
N LEU A 6 -8.97 -11.33 5.96
CA LEU A 6 -7.94 -10.39 6.39
C LEU A 6 -8.37 -8.93 6.32
N THR A 7 -9.47 -8.60 5.61
CA THR A 7 -9.92 -7.21 5.43
C THR A 7 -10.32 -6.50 6.73
N GLY A 8 -10.67 -7.25 7.78
CA GLY A 8 -10.93 -6.70 9.12
C GLY A 8 -9.67 -6.26 9.88
N ARG A 9 -8.48 -6.68 9.44
CA ARG A 9 -7.19 -6.38 10.07
C ARG A 9 -6.28 -5.54 9.17
N PHE A 10 -6.35 -5.75 7.86
CA PHE A 10 -5.54 -5.04 6.88
C PHE A 10 -6.43 -4.32 5.87
N SER A 11 -6.13 -3.04 5.63
CA SER A 11 -6.79 -2.20 4.63
C SER A 11 -5.90 -2.07 3.40
N ALA A 12 -6.35 -2.57 2.24
CA ALA A 12 -5.62 -2.40 0.99
C ALA A 12 -5.35 -0.92 0.67
N VAL A 13 -6.30 -0.03 1.04
CA VAL A 13 -6.19 1.42 0.82
C VAL A 13 -5.02 2.01 1.61
N ASP A 14 -4.84 1.62 2.86
CA ASP A 14 -3.77 2.14 3.70
C ASP A 14 -2.41 1.60 3.24
N LEU A 15 -2.33 0.32 2.86
CA LEU A 15 -1.12 -0.28 2.32
C LEU A 15 -0.66 0.41 1.03
N VAL A 16 -1.56 0.69 0.07
CA VAL A 16 -1.15 1.37 -1.17
C VAL A 16 -0.78 2.84 -0.95
N ARG A 17 -1.33 3.51 0.06
CA ARG A 17 -0.91 4.88 0.42
C ARG A 17 0.50 4.92 0.99
N VAL A 18 0.87 3.94 1.81
CA VAL A 18 2.25 3.76 2.30
C VAL A 18 3.20 3.54 1.12
N ALA A 19 2.86 2.65 0.19
CA ALA A 19 3.65 2.43 -1.03
C ALA A 19 3.78 3.70 -1.88
N SER A 20 2.67 4.40 -2.11
CA SER A 20 2.59 5.63 -2.91
C SER A 20 3.52 6.71 -2.37
N ALA A 21 3.53 6.93 -1.05
CA ALA A 21 4.41 7.91 -0.41
C ALA A 21 5.89 7.61 -0.66
N ALA A 22 6.30 6.34 -0.63
CA ALA A 22 7.67 5.93 -0.94
C ALA A 22 8.07 6.22 -2.40
N LEU A 23 7.11 6.20 -3.33
CA LEU A 23 7.30 6.57 -4.74
C LEU A 23 7.22 8.08 -5.00
N GLY A 24 7.04 8.91 -3.96
CA GLY A 24 6.77 10.34 -4.09
C GLY A 24 5.36 10.67 -4.62
N GLY A 25 4.48 9.67 -4.64
CA GLY A 25 3.07 9.82 -4.99
C GLY A 25 2.26 10.42 -3.86
N GLN A 26 1.02 10.81 -4.18
CA GLN A 26 0.08 11.35 -3.20
C GLN A 26 -1.22 10.55 -3.27
N GLY A 27 -1.58 9.91 -2.15
CA GLY A 27 -2.84 9.19 -2.02
C GLY A 27 -2.84 7.82 -2.67
N GLY A 28 -4.05 7.34 -2.94
CA GLY A 28 -4.36 5.95 -3.25
C GLY A 28 -5.80 5.66 -2.82
N GLY A 29 -6.51 4.86 -3.62
CA GLY A 29 -7.95 4.65 -3.45
C GLY A 29 -8.42 3.30 -3.94
N GLY A 30 -9.63 2.96 -3.55
CA GLY A 30 -10.26 1.67 -3.83
C GLY A 30 -11.11 1.21 -2.65
N ARG A 31 -11.19 -0.09 -2.47
CA ARG A 31 -11.92 -0.79 -1.42
C ARG A 31 -10.94 -1.44 -0.43
N PRO A 32 -11.41 -1.87 0.76
CA PRO A 32 -10.56 -2.56 1.74
C PRO A 32 -9.89 -3.85 1.21
N ASP A 33 -10.53 -4.56 0.29
CA ASP A 33 -10.01 -5.77 -0.38
C ASP A 33 -9.05 -5.45 -1.55
N MET A 34 -9.23 -4.29 -2.20
CA MET A 34 -8.45 -3.93 -3.37
C MET A 34 -8.34 -2.42 -3.54
N ALA A 35 -7.11 -1.93 -3.57
CA ALA A 35 -6.81 -0.53 -3.82
C ALA A 35 -5.64 -0.39 -4.78
N GLN A 36 -5.51 0.79 -5.38
CA GLN A 36 -4.42 1.14 -6.28
C GLN A 36 -3.91 2.54 -5.97
N ALA A 37 -2.61 2.72 -6.18
CA ALA A 37 -1.92 3.99 -6.08
C ALA A 37 -0.68 3.96 -6.97
N GLY A 38 -0.04 5.11 -7.15
CA GLY A 38 1.21 5.24 -7.89
C GLY A 38 1.95 6.52 -7.49
N GLY A 39 3.19 6.63 -7.95
CA GLY A 39 4.01 7.82 -7.76
C GLY A 39 4.91 8.08 -8.95
N PRO A 40 5.50 9.29 -9.04
CA PRO A 40 6.31 9.71 -10.18
C PRO A 40 7.67 9.02 -10.27
N ASP A 41 8.17 8.43 -9.17
CA ASP A 41 9.52 7.89 -9.09
C ASP A 41 9.54 6.36 -9.11
N ALA A 42 9.51 5.78 -10.32
CA ALA A 42 9.54 4.33 -10.50
C ALA A 42 10.85 3.68 -10.01
N SER A 43 11.93 4.46 -9.85
CA SER A 43 13.21 3.94 -9.33
C SER A 43 13.16 3.57 -7.85
N LYS A 44 12.08 3.92 -7.15
CA LYS A 44 11.84 3.62 -5.73
C LYS A 44 10.89 2.43 -5.52
N ALA A 45 10.66 1.60 -6.53
CA ALA A 45 9.76 0.45 -6.44
C ALA A 45 10.10 -0.47 -5.25
N GLU A 46 11.38 -0.76 -5.03
CA GLU A 46 11.85 -1.58 -3.91
C GLU A 46 11.53 -0.95 -2.56
N ASN A 47 11.67 0.37 -2.43
CA ASN A 47 11.32 1.10 -1.21
C ASN A 47 9.82 1.03 -0.93
N ALA A 48 8.98 1.11 -1.96
CA ALA A 48 7.54 0.97 -1.83
C ALA A 48 7.14 -0.44 -1.34
N ILE A 49 7.76 -1.48 -1.89
CA ILE A 49 7.56 -2.87 -1.42
C ILE A 49 8.02 -3.02 0.04
N ALA A 50 9.19 -2.49 0.39
CA ALA A 50 9.72 -2.54 1.75
C ALA A 50 8.81 -1.82 2.76
N ALA A 51 8.27 -0.65 2.38
CA ALA A 51 7.36 0.11 3.22
C ALA A 51 6.04 -0.65 3.49
N VAL A 52 5.48 -1.32 2.48
CA VAL A 52 4.29 -2.19 2.65
C VAL A 52 4.61 -3.37 3.56
N LYS A 53 5.78 -4.00 3.41
CA LYS A 53 6.20 -5.11 4.27
C LYS A 53 6.31 -4.67 5.74
N ALA A 54 6.94 -3.53 6.00
CA ALA A 54 7.05 -2.98 7.35
C ALA A 54 5.68 -2.65 7.95
N ALA A 55 4.74 -2.12 7.15
CA ALA A 55 3.39 -1.86 7.60
C ALA A 55 2.62 -3.14 7.99
N LEU A 56 2.84 -4.24 7.25
CA LEU A 56 2.25 -5.54 7.58
C LEU A 56 2.83 -6.14 8.87
N GLU A 57 4.13 -5.95 9.13
CA GLU A 57 4.80 -6.44 10.35
C GLU A 57 4.42 -5.65 11.61
N ALA A 58 4.01 -4.39 11.46
CA ALA A 58 3.63 -3.50 12.56
C ALA A 58 2.16 -3.62 13.02
N ALA A 59 1.34 -4.42 12.33
CA ALA A 59 -0.11 -4.54 12.51
C ALA A 59 -0.54 -5.91 13.06
#